data_AF-A0A7S0F7M2-F1
#
_entry.id   AF-A0A7S0F7M2-F1
#
_cell.length_a   1.000
_cell.length_b   1.000
_cell.length_c   1.000
_cell.angle_alpha   90.00
_cell.angle_beta   90.00
_cell.angle_gamma   90.00
#
_symmetry.space_group_name_H-M   'P 1'
#
loop_
_entity.id
_entity.type
_entity.pdbx_description
1 polymer ?
#
loop_
_entity_poly.entity_id
_entity_poly.type
_entity_poly.pdbx_seq_one_letter_code
_entity_poly.pdbx_strand_id
1 'polypeptide(L)'
;KDDCQFLHIRPEDKVVECPWYARGFCKHGPKCRKKHARKELCGSYMAGFCPKGPDCPLGHPKWDLPTEQVQDGDNQDSNAIVTSIRCHNCNEMGHKASQCRYLGNNAMGQIRPPEQG
;
A
#
# COMPACT_ATOMS: atom_id res chain seq x y z
N LYS A 1 7.83 44.98 -3.13
CA LYS A 1 8.65 43.76 -3.15
C LYS A 1 7.93 42.81 -4.10
N ASP A 2 7.99 43.09 -5.39
CA ASP A 2 7.02 42.56 -6.36
C ASP A 2 7.69 42.15 -7.69
N ASP A 3 8.98 41.83 -7.65
CA ASP A 3 9.69 41.24 -8.79
C ASP A 3 10.48 40.03 -8.29
N CYS A 4 9.79 38.91 -8.12
CA CYS A 4 10.40 37.60 -7.91
C CYS A 4 9.93 36.70 -9.04
N GLN A 5 10.89 36.17 -9.81
CA GLN A 5 10.62 35.39 -11.03
C GLN A 5 10.03 33.99 -10.76
N PHE A 6 9.96 33.58 -9.48
CA PHE A 6 9.38 32.31 -9.06
C PHE A 6 8.05 32.53 -8.35
N LEU A 7 7.08 31.64 -8.62
CA LEU A 7 5.78 31.66 -7.95
C LEU A 7 5.98 31.52 -6.44
N HIS A 8 5.62 32.57 -5.69
CA HIS A 8 5.50 32.50 -4.24
C HIS A 8 4.30 31.59 -3.90
N ILE A 9 4.53 30.28 -3.89
CA ILE A 9 3.55 29.31 -3.38
C ILE A 9 3.55 29.48 -1.86
N ARG A 10 2.43 29.97 -1.31
CA ARG A 10 2.25 29.95 0.14
C ARG A 10 2.29 28.50 0.62
N PRO A 11 2.99 28.18 1.72
CA PRO A 11 3.11 26.81 2.18
C PRO A 11 1.74 26.15 2.45
N GLU A 12 0.71 26.94 2.74
CA GLU A 12 -0.68 26.48 2.87
C GLU A 12 -1.31 26.02 1.53
N ASP A 13 -0.93 26.64 0.40
CA ASP A 13 -1.49 26.35 -0.93
C ASP A 13 -0.95 25.04 -1.54
N LYS A 14 0.11 24.46 -0.94
CA LYS A 14 0.69 23.16 -1.35
C LYS A 14 0.40 22.03 -0.36
N VAL A 15 -0.55 22.19 0.57
CA VAL A 15 -0.88 21.12 1.53
C VAL A 15 -1.74 20.07 0.85
N VAL A 16 -1.08 19.00 0.40
CA VAL A 16 -1.73 17.80 -0.13
C VAL A 16 -2.61 17.18 0.96
N GLU A 17 -3.85 16.82 0.58
CA GLU A 17 -4.78 16.11 1.47
C GLU A 17 -4.20 14.75 1.89
N CYS A 18 -4.50 14.32 3.11
CA CYS A 18 -4.02 13.04 3.62
C CYS A 18 -4.71 11.88 2.88
N PRO A 19 -3.98 11.03 2.13
CA PRO A 19 -4.59 9.94 1.37
C PRO A 19 -5.22 8.87 2.28
N TRP A 20 -4.71 8.74 3.50
CA TRP A 20 -5.29 7.85 4.52
C TRP A 20 -6.59 8.42 5.08
N TYR A 21 -6.62 9.71 5.43
CA TYR A 21 -7.84 10.34 5.94
C TYR A 21 -8.93 10.45 4.88
N ALA A 22 -8.57 10.65 3.61
CA ALA A 22 -9.52 10.63 2.49
C ALA A 22 -10.23 9.27 2.32
N ARG A 23 -9.65 8.18 2.83
CA ARG A 23 -10.28 6.85 2.94
C ARG A 23 -11.14 6.66 4.18
N GLY A 24 -11.13 7.62 5.09
CA GLY A 24 -11.92 7.63 6.33
C GLY A 24 -11.08 7.57 7.60
N PHE A 25 -9.85 7.05 7.58
CA PHE A 25 -9.03 6.92 8.78
C PHE A 25 -7.55 7.16 8.55
N CYS A 26 -6.94 8.01 9.37
CA CYS A 26 -5.50 8.21 9.43
C CYS A 26 -4.96 7.81 10.81
N LYS A 27 -3.99 6.90 10.84
CA LYS A 27 -3.31 6.43 12.07
C LYS A 27 -2.69 7.56 12.92
N HIS A 28 -2.29 8.66 12.27
CA HIS A 28 -1.67 9.80 12.96
C HIS A 28 -2.69 10.74 13.63
N GLY A 29 -3.98 10.58 13.33
CA GLY A 29 -5.05 11.39 13.92
C GLY A 29 -4.78 12.90 13.78
N PRO A 30 -4.99 13.71 14.84
CA PRO A 30 -4.80 15.16 14.77
C PRO A 30 -3.34 15.59 14.60
N LYS A 31 -2.37 14.69 14.76
CA LYS A 31 -0.94 14.96 14.58
C LYS A 31 -0.47 14.74 13.14
N CYS A 32 -1.37 14.48 12.19
CA CYS A 32 -0.99 14.27 10.81
C CYS A 32 -0.43 15.56 10.19
N ARG A 33 0.69 15.43 9.46
CA ARG A 33 1.30 16.54 8.73
C ARG A 33 0.50 16.94 7.48
N LYS A 34 -0.36 16.05 6.98
CA LYS A 34 -1.21 16.27 5.80
C LYS A 34 -2.58 16.76 6.22
N LYS A 35 -3.25 17.52 5.36
CA LYS A 35 -4.58 18.08 5.67
C LYS A 35 -5.63 16.98 5.79
N HIS A 36 -6.38 17.00 6.90
CA HIS A 36 -7.55 16.17 7.10
C HIS A 36 -8.80 16.98 6.71
N ALA A 37 -9.32 16.77 5.51
CA ALA A 37 -10.56 17.38 5.06
C ALA A 37 -11.73 16.41 5.28
N ARG A 38 -12.71 16.80 6.11
CA ARG A 38 -13.93 16.03 6.30
C ARG A 38 -14.94 16.44 5.23
N LYS A 39 -15.46 15.47 4.48
CA LYS A 39 -16.55 15.65 3.51
C LYS A 39 -17.74 14.79 3.94
N GLU A 40 -18.96 15.26 3.72
CA GLU A 40 -20.15 14.45 3.92
C GLU A 40 -20.19 13.33 2.87
N LEU A 41 -20.41 12.08 3.31
CA LEU A 41 -20.37 10.93 2.42
C LEU A 41 -21.58 10.92 1.49
N CYS A 42 -21.36 10.66 0.20
CA CYS A 42 -22.46 10.42 -0.73
C CYS A 42 -23.11 9.06 -0.44
N GLY A 43 -24.38 9.06 -0.02
CA GLY A 43 -25.12 7.83 0.24
C GLY A 43 -25.23 6.91 -0.99
N SER A 44 -25.47 7.47 -2.18
CA SER A 44 -25.56 6.67 -3.42
C SER A 44 -24.22 6.02 -3.78
N TYR A 45 -23.11 6.75 -3.66
CA TYR A 45 -21.77 6.19 -3.90
C TYR A 45 -21.42 5.11 -2.86
N MET A 46 -21.81 5.33 -1.59
CA MET A 46 -21.64 4.35 -0.53
C MET A 46 -22.48 3.09 -0.76
N ALA A 47 -23.65 3.22 -1.40
CA ALA A 47 -24.47 2.10 -1.85
C ALA A 47 -23.90 1.39 -3.10
N GLY A 48 -22.84 1.93 -3.71
CA GLY A 48 -22.07 1.29 -4.78
C GLY A 48 -21.91 2.14 -6.04
N PHE A 49 -22.83 3.07 -6.32
CA PHE A 49 -22.77 3.87 -7.54
C PHE A 49 -23.44 5.23 -7.39
N CYS A 50 -22.74 6.29 -7.82
CA CYS A 50 -23.28 7.64 -7.89
C CYS A 50 -23.32 8.12 -9.35
N PRO A 51 -24.50 8.50 -9.89
CA PRO A 51 -24.63 8.93 -11.27
C PRO A 51 -23.89 10.24 -11.58
N LYS A 52 -23.58 11.04 -10.54
CA LYS A 52 -22.80 12.28 -10.67
C LYS A 52 -21.29 12.03 -10.82
N GLY A 53 -20.81 10.82 -10.52
CA GLY A 53 -19.41 10.46 -10.66
C GLY A 53 -18.47 11.39 -9.88
N PRO A 54 -17.35 11.85 -10.47
CA PRO A 54 -16.36 12.69 -9.79
C PRO A 54 -16.84 14.12 -9.51
N ASP A 55 -17.90 14.57 -10.17
CA ASP A 55 -18.47 15.93 -10.01
C ASP A 55 -19.51 16.01 -8.88
N CYS A 56 -19.68 14.92 -8.12
CA CYS A 56 -20.62 14.92 -7.01
C CYS A 56 -20.20 15.94 -5.93
N PRO A 57 -21.14 16.79 -5.44
CA PRO A 57 -20.83 17.74 -4.36
C PRO A 57 -20.55 17.04 -3.02
N LEU A 58 -20.93 15.76 -2.90
CA LEU A 58 -20.70 14.93 -1.72
C LEU A 58 -19.42 14.11 -1.89
N GLY A 59 -18.79 13.75 -0.76
CA GLY A 59 -17.53 13.01 -0.73
C GLY A 59 -17.65 11.57 -1.23
N HIS A 60 -16.79 11.22 -2.19
CA HIS A 60 -16.59 9.86 -2.68
C HIS A 60 -15.22 9.34 -2.20
N PRO A 61 -15.16 8.44 -1.19
CA PRO A 61 -13.89 7.87 -0.74
C PRO A 61 -13.23 7.06 -1.86
N LYS A 62 -11.92 7.27 -2.05
CA LYS A 62 -11.10 6.51 -3.01
C LYS A 62 -10.53 5.30 -2.31
N TRP A 63 -10.84 4.09 -2.78
CA TRP A 63 -10.36 2.84 -2.17
C TRP A 63 -8.97 2.43 -2.63
N ASP A 64 -8.45 3.07 -3.68
CA ASP A 64 -7.13 2.79 -4.23
C ASP A 64 -6.05 3.04 -3.16
N LEU A 65 -5.18 2.04 -2.97
CA LEU A 65 -3.98 2.23 -2.18
C LEU A 65 -3.08 3.19 -2.95
N PRO A 66 -2.55 4.26 -2.34
CA PRO A 66 -1.46 4.97 -2.97
C PRO A 66 -0.36 3.93 -3.23
N THR A 67 0.00 3.73 -4.50
CA THR A 67 1.17 2.92 -4.87
C THR A 67 2.30 3.40 -3.98
N GLU A 68 2.81 2.52 -3.13
CA GLU A 68 3.78 2.88 -2.11
C GLU A 68 5.03 3.43 -2.78
N GLN A 69 5.08 4.74 -2.99
CA GLN A 69 6.35 5.44 -3.05
C GLN A 69 6.76 5.63 -1.60
N VAL A 70 7.32 4.52 -1.11
CA VAL A 70 8.05 4.31 0.13
C VAL A 70 8.79 5.59 0.53
N GLN A 71 8.24 6.32 1.49
CA GLN A 71 8.96 7.37 2.23
C GLN A 71 8.45 7.39 3.67
N ASP A 72 8.74 6.31 4.39
CA ASP A 72 9.06 6.28 5.81
C ASP A 72 10.00 5.07 5.96
N GLY A 73 11.25 5.33 6.31
CA GLY A 73 12.37 4.43 6.05
C GLY A 73 12.34 3.13 6.83
N ASP A 74 12.04 2.04 6.15
CA ASP A 74 12.58 0.72 6.48
C ASP A 74 13.16 0.11 5.20
N ASN A 75 14.49 0.07 5.16
CA ASN A 75 15.26 -0.55 4.09
C ASN A 75 15.11 -2.08 4.24
N GLN A 76 13.93 -2.61 3.90
CA GLN A 76 13.81 -4.05 3.66
C GLN A 76 14.25 -4.29 2.23
N ASP A 77 15.57 -4.39 2.08
CA ASP A 77 16.24 -5.05 0.99
C ASP A 77 15.40 -6.24 0.54
N SER A 78 14.95 -6.23 -0.71
CA SER A 78 14.11 -7.30 -1.26
C SER A 78 14.82 -8.66 -1.17
N ASN A 79 16.15 -8.69 -1.01
CA ASN A 79 16.89 -9.91 -0.67
C ASN A 79 16.61 -10.42 0.75
N ALA A 80 16.40 -9.56 1.75
CA ALA A 80 16.15 -9.96 3.14
C ALA A 80 14.81 -10.70 3.31
N ILE A 81 13.79 -10.29 2.54
CA ILE A 81 12.49 -10.98 2.52
C ILE A 81 12.60 -12.33 1.81
N VAL A 82 13.44 -12.43 0.77
CA VAL A 82 13.69 -13.68 0.02
C VAL A 82 14.54 -14.66 0.83
N THR A 83 15.42 -14.22 1.72
CA THR A 83 16.21 -15.12 2.59
C THR A 83 15.42 -15.67 3.78
N SER A 84 14.41 -14.94 4.26
CA SER A 84 13.59 -15.35 5.42
C SER A 84 12.35 -16.19 5.05
N ILE A 85 11.95 -16.23 3.78
CA ILE A 85 10.78 -17.01 3.35
C ILE A 85 11.09 -18.52 3.34
N ARG A 86 10.23 -19.31 4.00
CA ARG A 86 10.24 -20.79 3.93
C ARG A 86 9.32 -21.26 2.79
N CYS A 87 9.85 -22.07 1.90
CA CYS A 87 9.08 -22.66 0.81
C CYS A 87 8.08 -23.70 1.34
N HIS A 88 6.79 -23.55 1.04
CA HIS A 88 5.77 -24.53 1.48
C HIS A 88 5.87 -25.88 0.76
N ASN A 89 6.65 -26.00 -0.33
CA ASN A 89 6.76 -27.24 -1.11
C ASN A 89 7.99 -28.09 -0.75
N CYS A 90 9.09 -27.48 -0.26
CA CYS A 90 10.27 -28.23 0.20
C CYS A 90 10.71 -27.88 1.64
N ASN A 91 10.03 -26.93 2.28
CA ASN A 91 10.36 -26.40 3.62
C ASN A 91 11.77 -25.80 3.79
N GLU A 92 12.51 -25.60 2.70
CA GLU A 92 13.79 -24.89 2.70
C GLU A 92 13.57 -23.37 2.62
N MET A 93 14.51 -22.61 3.17
CA MET A 93 14.49 -21.14 3.16
C MET A 93 15.22 -20.60 1.93
N GLY A 94 14.98 -19.35 1.56
CA GLY A 94 15.74 -18.67 0.50
C GLY A 94 15.08 -18.65 -0.88
N HIS A 95 13.85 -19.14 -1.04
CA HIS A 95 13.13 -19.08 -2.31
C HIS A 95 11.60 -19.16 -2.16
N LYS A 96 10.87 -18.65 -3.16
CA LYS A 96 9.41 -18.78 -3.26
C LYS A 96 9.03 -20.15 -3.82
N ALA A 97 7.86 -20.67 -3.44
CA ALA A 97 7.37 -21.96 -3.93
C ALA A 97 7.30 -22.06 -5.48
N SER A 98 7.06 -20.94 -6.17
CA SER A 98 7.08 -20.86 -7.64
C SER A 98 8.47 -21.06 -8.26
N GLN A 99 9.53 -20.87 -7.49
CA GLN A 99 10.94 -21.05 -7.90
C GLN A 99 11.58 -22.24 -7.16
N CYS A 100 10.74 -23.14 -6.64
CA CYS A 100 11.20 -24.34 -5.96
C CYS A 100 11.75 -25.34 -6.98
N ARG A 101 13.06 -25.63 -6.88
CA ARG A 101 13.76 -26.59 -7.73
C ARG A 101 13.15 -27.99 -7.68
N TYR A 102 12.46 -28.34 -6.59
CA TYR A 102 11.82 -29.65 -6.40
C TYR A 102 10.49 -29.82 -7.16
N LEU A 103 9.93 -28.77 -7.77
CA LEU A 103 8.74 -28.88 -8.62
C LEU A 103 9.07 -29.09 -10.10
N GLY A 104 10.33 -28.91 -10.50
CA GLY A 104 10.78 -28.98 -11.90
C GLY A 104 11.14 -30.37 -12.40
N ASN A 105 11.07 -31.41 -11.58
CA ASN A 105 11.40 -32.78 -11.98
C ASN A 105 10.47 -33.80 -11.30
N ASN A 106 9.43 -34.23 -12.04
CA ASN A 106 8.62 -35.44 -11.82
C ASN A 106 7.92 -35.58 -10.45
N ALA A 107 6.59 -35.61 -10.40
CA ALA A 107 5.84 -36.87 -10.51
C ALA A 107 6.49 -38.02 -9.73
N MET A 108 5.75 -38.55 -8.74
CA MET A 108 6.07 -39.68 -7.84
C MET A 108 6.68 -39.27 -6.50
N GLY A 109 5.84 -39.38 -5.47
CA GLY A 109 6.16 -39.02 -4.10
C GLY A 109 7.37 -39.76 -3.55
N GLN A 110 8.22 -39.01 -2.87
CA GLN A 110 9.09 -39.54 -1.83
C GLN A 110 8.99 -38.59 -0.64
N ILE A 111 8.36 -39.09 0.42
CA ILE A 111 8.37 -38.51 1.75
C ILE A 111 9.85 -38.46 2.18
N ARG A 112 10.38 -37.27 2.51
CA ARG A 112 11.69 -37.20 3.17
C ARG A 112 11.59 -37.97 4.49
N PRO A 113 12.48 -38.92 4.80
CA PRO A 113 12.48 -39.58 6.09
C PRO A 113 12.77 -38.55 7.20
N PRO A 114 12.26 -38.76 8.42
CA PRO A 114 12.61 -37.93 9.56
C PRO A 114 14.05 -38.27 9.95
N GLU A 115 14.99 -37.34 9.74
CA GLU A 115 16.29 -37.45 10.38
C GLU A 115 16.18 -37.00 11.83
N GLN A 116 16.43 -37.98 12.69
CA GLN A 116 16.48 -37.94 14.15
C GLN A 116 17.76 -37.24 14.61
N GLY A 117 17.72 -36.55 15.75
CA GLY A 117 18.89 -36.09 16.49
C GLY A 117 18.87 -34.62 16.87
#